data_AF-A0A972K3D8-F1
#
_entry.id   AF-A0A972K3D8-F1
#
_cell.length_a   1.000
_cell.length_b   1.000
_cell.length_c   1.000
_cell.angle_alpha   90.00
_cell.angle_beta   90.00
_cell.angle_gamma   90.00
#
_symmetry.space_group_name_H-M   'P 1'
#
loop_
_entity.id
_entity.type
_entity.pdbx_description
1 polymer ?
#
loop_
_entity_poly.entity_id
_entity_poly.type
_entity_poly.pdbx_seq_one_letter_code
_entity_poly.pdbx_strand_id
1 'polypeptide(L)' 'MANIKISSKVDEAVWEELKVAAHESHQNISGMVNEAITEYLQRRRVRPAVLSHLNDSIRDNEELGELLAK' A
#
# COMPACT_ATOMS: atom_id res chain seq x y z
N MET A 1 -12.99 7.26 14.37
CA MET A 1 -12.60 5.91 13.88
C MET A 1 -12.31 5.04 15.08
N ALA A 2 -12.62 3.74 15.02
CA ALA A 2 -12.32 2.82 16.12
C ALA A 2 -10.81 2.57 16.19
N ASN A 3 -10.22 2.70 17.38
CA ASN A 3 -8.81 2.36 17.60
C ASN A 3 -8.70 0.85 17.81
N ILE A 4 -8.02 0.15 16.89
CA ILE A 4 -7.76 -1.28 16.98
C ILE A 4 -6.32 -1.48 17.48
N LYS A 5 -6.15 -2.23 18.57
CA LYS A 5 -4.82 -2.56 19.09
C LYS A 5 -4.23 -3.70 18.27
N ILE A 6 -3.01 -3.50 17.77
CA ILE A 6 -2.22 -4.51 17.07
C ILE A 6 -1.03 -4.86 17.97
N SER A 7 -0.77 -6.15 18.13
CA SER A 7 0.43 -6.66 18.80
C SER A 7 1.10 -7.70 17.90
N SER A 8 2.38 -7.49 17.59
CA SER A 8 3.21 -8.46 16.88
C SER A 8 4.55 -8.60 17.60
N LYS A 9 5.14 -9.79 17.52
CA LYS A 9 6.56 -9.96 17.86
C LYS A 9 7.39 -9.37 16.73
N VAL A 10 8.52 -8.78 17.10
CA VAL A 10 9.51 -8.19 16.19
C VAL A 10 10.87 -8.60 16.70
N ASP A 11 11.81 -8.81 15.78
CA ASP A 11 13.20 -9.11 16.15
C ASP A 11 13.83 -7.92 16.87
N GLU A 12 14.71 -8.21 17.83
CA GLU A 12 15.36 -7.18 18.66
C GLU A 12 16.17 -6.20 17.82
N ALA A 13 16.91 -6.69 16.82
CA ALA A 13 17.67 -5.84 15.90
C ALA A 13 16.77 -4.83 15.16
N VAL A 14 15.62 -5.29 14.66
CA VAL A 14 14.63 -4.44 13.97
C VAL A 14 14.02 -3.43 14.93
N TRP A 15 13.79 -3.82 16.18
CA TRP A 15 13.29 -2.91 17.22
C TRP A 15 14.28 -1.78 17.52
N GLU A 16 15.58 -2.08 17.61
CA GLU A 16 16.62 -1.07 17.82
C GLU A 16 16.70 -0.10 16.64
N GLU A 17 16.68 -0.59 15.40
CA GLU A 17 16.64 0.25 14.20
C GLU A 17 15.41 1.16 14.17
N LEU A 18 14.23 0.63 14.54
CA LEU A 18 13.00 1.39 14.62
C LEU A 18 13.09 2.54 15.64
N LYS A 19 13.72 2.31 16.80
CA LYS A 19 13.92 3.37 17.80
C LYS A 19 14.83 4.48 17.29
N VAL A 20 15.90 4.13 16.58
CA VAL A 20 16.82 5.11 15.97
C VAL A 20 16.08 5.94 14.92
N ALA A 21 15.37 5.28 14.00
CA ALA A 21 14.60 5.97 12.95
C ALA A 21 13.53 6.91 13.52
N ALA A 22 12.83 6.49 14.58
CA ALA A 22 11.84 7.31 15.27
C ALA A 22 12.50 8.55 15.92
N HIS A 23 13.66 8.38 16.54
CA HIS A 23 14.43 9.47 17.13
C HIS A 23 14.92 10.47 16.08
N GLU A 24 15.52 10.00 14.99
CA GLU A 24 15.98 10.84 13.88
C GLU A 24 14.81 11.63 13.26
N SER A 25 13.66 10.99 13.08
CA SER A 25 12.47 11.60 12.50
C SER A 25 11.68 12.48 13.48
N HIS A 26 12.11 12.59 14.75
CA HIS A 26 11.39 13.29 15.82
C HIS A 26 9.92 12.82 15.96
N GLN A 27 9.67 11.55 15.69
CA GLN A 27 8.35 10.93 15.74
C GLN A 27 8.31 9.89 16.86
N ASN A 28 7.12 9.66 17.42
CA ASN A 28 6.93 8.51 18.30
C ASN A 28 6.75 7.22 17.48
N ILE A 29 7.16 6.09 18.06
CA ILE A 29 7.17 4.78 17.40
C ILE A 29 5.77 4.39 16.91
N SER A 30 4.73 4.60 17.72
CA SER A 30 3.35 4.28 17.35
C SER A 30 2.88 5.03 16.10
N GLY A 31 3.24 6.31 15.98
CA GLY A 31 2.95 7.14 14.82
C GLY A 31 3.66 6.62 13.58
N MET A 32 4.96 6.35 13.70
CA MET A 32 5.78 5.83 12.60
C MET A 32 5.29 4.46 12.11
N VAL A 33 4.88 3.56 13.01
CA VAL A 33 4.30 2.25 12.64
C VAL A 33 2.96 2.42 11.92
N ASN A 34 2.08 3.32 12.39
CA ASN A 34 0.81 3.59 11.72
C ASN A 34 1.02 4.17 10.31
N GLU A 35 2.00 5.05 10.16
CA GLU A 35 2.42 5.63 8.88
C GLU A 35 2.93 4.52 7.94
N ALA A 36 3.87 3.70 8.40
CA ALA A 36 4.42 2.58 7.64
C ALA A 36 3.34 1.59 7.18
N ILE A 37 2.39 1.23 8.06
CA ILE A 37 1.25 0.37 7.68
C ILE A 37 0.41 1.03 6.59
N THR A 38 0.14 2.33 6.71
CA THR A 38 -0.65 3.08 5.73
C THR A 38 0.05 3.12 4.37
N GLU A 39 1.33 3.47 4.34
CA GLU A 39 2.12 3.48 3.12
C GLU A 39 2.22 2.09 2.48
N TYR A 40 2.45 1.06 3.29
CA TYR A 40 2.53 -0.31 2.79
C TYR A 40 1.22 -0.73 2.12
N LEU A 41 0.07 -0.43 2.73
CA LEU A 41 -1.23 -0.72 2.14
C LEU A 41 -1.47 0.08 0.85
N GLN A 42 -1.04 1.34 0.79
CA GLN A 42 -1.13 2.15 -0.42
C GLN A 42 -0.26 1.60 -1.56
N ARG A 43 0.96 1.15 -1.26
CA ARG A 43 1.88 0.55 -2.24
C ARG A 43 1.40 -0.83 -2.71
N ARG A 44 0.84 -1.63 -1.79
CA ARG A 44 0.47 -3.03 -2.05
C ARG A 44 -0.88 -3.19 -2.74
N ARG A 45 -1.80 -2.25 -2.56
CA ARG A 45 -2.99 -2.21 -3.40
C ARG A 45 -2.52 -1.81 -4.80
N VAL A 46 -2.60 -2.73 -5.78
CA VAL A 46 -2.58 -2.37 -7.20
C VAL A 46 -3.48 -1.15 -7.32
N ARG A 47 -2.93 0.01 -7.69
CA ARG A 47 -3.66 1.28 -7.68
C ARG A 47 -5.02 0.98 -8.33
N PRO A 48 -6.14 1.11 -7.61
CA PRO A 48 -7.45 0.78 -8.18
C PRO A 48 -7.69 1.48 -9.52
N ALA A 49 -7.10 2.66 -9.70
CA ALA A 49 -7.02 3.37 -10.98
C ALA A 49 -6.32 2.55 -12.09
N VAL A 50 -5.17 1.93 -11.83
CA VAL A 50 -4.46 1.09 -12.81
C VAL A 50 -5.29 -0.14 -13.17
N LEU A 51 -5.93 -0.79 -12.19
CA LEU A 51 -6.83 -1.91 -12.46
C LEU A 51 -8.05 -1.48 -13.29
N SER A 52 -8.61 -0.30 -12.99
CA SER A 52 -9.69 0.32 -13.78
C SER A 52 -9.23 0.56 -15.23
N HIS A 53 -8.09 1.21 -15.43
CA HIS A 53 -7.55 1.49 -16.76
C HIS A 53 -7.24 0.22 -17.55
N LEU A 54 -6.78 -0.85 -16.89
CA LEU A 54 -6.59 -2.15 -17.53
C LEU A 54 -7.92 -2.77 -17.96
N ASN A 55 -8.95 -2.72 -17.10
CA ASN A 55 -10.29 -3.21 -17.46
C ASN A 55 -10.91 -2.39 -18.60
N ASP A 56 -10.74 -1.07 -18.58
CA ASP A 56 -11.18 -0.19 -19.66
C ASP A 56 -10.45 -0.53 -20.97
N SER A 57 -9.13 -0.72 -20.92
CA SER A 57 -8.33 -1.10 -22.10
C SER A 57 -8.68 -2.47 -22.66
N ILE A 58 -9.08 -3.43 -21.81
CA ILE A 58 -9.54 -4.75 -22.25
C ILE A 58 -10.85 -4.60 -23.02
N ARG A 59 -11.82 -3.88 -22.46
CA ARG A 59 -13.13 -3.63 -23.11
C ARG A 59 -12.98 -2.89 -24.44
N ASP A 60 -12.17 -1.85 -24.47
CA ASP A 60 -11.96 -1.04 -25.68
C ASP A 60 -11.29 -1.88 -26.80
N ASN A 61 -10.40 -2.81 -26.44
CA ASN A 61 -9.78 -3.74 -27.39
C ASN A 61 -10.74 -4.84 -27.88
N GLU A 62 -11.65 -5.32 -27.04
CA GLU A 62 -12.70 -6.26 -27.46
C GLU A 62 -13.59 -5.61 -28.52
N GLU A 63 -14.03 -4.37 -28.30
CA GLU A 63 -14.83 -3.60 -29.26
C GLU A 63 -14.06 -3.33 -30.58
N LEU A 64 -12.78 -2.96 -30.48
CA LEU A 64 -11.91 -2.82 -31.65
C LEU A 64 -11.75 -4.12 -32.43
N GLY A 65 -11.63 -5.26 -31.75
CA GLY A 65 -11.54 -6.58 -32.36
C GLY A 65 -12.79 -6.95 -33.16
N GLU A 66 -13.99 -6.64 -32.63
CA GLU A 66 -15.26 -6.86 -33.34
C GLU A 66 -15.38 -5.99 -34.60
N LEU A 67 -14.93 -4.72 -34.53
CA LEU A 67 -14.98 -3.79 -35.65
C LEU A 67 -13.99 -4.15 -36.76
N LEU A 68 -12.81 -4.67 -36.40
CA LEU A 68 -11.75 -5.06 -37.34
C LEU A 68 -11.96 -6.45 -37.96
N ALA A 69 -12.86 -7.27 -37.41
CA ALA A 69 -13.21 -8.59 -37.94
C ALA A 69 -14.25 -8.54 -39.08
N LYS A 70 -14.67 -7.34 -39.51
CA LYS A 70 -15.51 -7.08 -40.69
C LYS A 70 -14.67 -6.59 -41.87
#